data_AF-A0A7Y7B6R5-F1
#
_entry.id   AF-A0A7Y7B6R5-F1
#
_cell.length_a   1.000
_cell.length_b   1.000
_cell.length_c   1.000
_cell.angle_alpha   90.00
_cell.angle_beta   90.00
_cell.angle_gamma   90.00
#
_symmetry.space_group_name_H-M   'P 1'
#
loop_
_entity.id
_entity.type
_entity.pdbx_description
1 polymer ?
#
loop_
_entity_poly.entity_id
_entity_poly.type
_entity_poly.pdbx_seq_one_letter_code
_entity_poly.pdbx_strand_id
1 'polypeptide(L)'
;MSQRVMPSCTDGLIALGVADALWVDLTADGAVPTTAGAFTCSPARARLGYVLLGGHVVATVRAGGGQWGVPEAEVRRAAAELNAVGMDRQDLVRIGPFRGAQRQEFHEETLLRWRQRITRELQELGGPERTARREDGRAYHLAGIDWRQILVERTRDGAQRTWWLPRAVVRLLDAAEHAETQWLHTTRTRQASTAVTGPPSRPRQARDANGRPATSPEDHTASLRRYNGELEGQLYSVLSRKPGTSRRVAGWACAVCRTAPATALDHCHEHGYARAPVCQSCNTQERPDHLYSNDIRVAGHYTRLFHTDADNWLRHWHRCPGCRARTTLPLPHLAAWTAHIACRTLRPTHRASRGREPCGVLRVSWTGSQRAPRSCLLTVSVDFCPSGEHRVLAQVPYREAADRFRTWLAETAPAVAAAAGPDRLDGLPAQPRPVIADTSGEDQALF
;
A
#
# COMPACT_ATOMS: atom_id res chain seq x y z
N MET A 1 39.40 -15.36 -48.17
CA MET A 1 39.19 -15.62 -46.73
C MET A 1 40.16 -14.77 -45.95
N SER A 2 39.68 -13.76 -45.23
CA SER A 2 40.41 -13.08 -44.16
C SER A 2 39.41 -12.78 -43.07
N GLN A 3 39.33 -13.70 -42.10
CA GLN A 3 38.58 -13.54 -40.86
C GLN A 3 39.14 -12.31 -40.12
N ARG A 4 38.33 -11.26 -40.00
CA ARG A 4 38.51 -10.29 -38.93
C ARG A 4 38.07 -10.97 -37.64
N VAL A 5 39.05 -11.23 -36.79
CA VAL A 5 38.85 -11.62 -35.40
C VAL A 5 38.13 -10.48 -34.70
N MET A 6 36.84 -10.67 -34.44
CA MET A 6 36.05 -9.83 -33.53
C MET A 6 36.55 -10.07 -32.10
N PRO A 7 36.88 -9.02 -31.33
CA PRO A 7 37.18 -9.18 -29.92
C PRO A 7 35.91 -9.60 -29.17
N SER A 8 36.03 -10.73 -28.48
CA SER A 8 35.19 -11.31 -27.43
C SER A 8 34.00 -10.47 -26.92
N CYS A 9 32.82 -11.07 -27.05
CA CYS A 9 31.51 -10.74 -26.48
C CYS A 9 31.57 -10.20 -25.03
N THR A 10 31.33 -8.89 -24.85
CA THR A 10 30.81 -8.33 -23.60
C THR A 10 29.29 -8.34 -23.67
N ASP A 11 28.66 -9.06 -22.74
CA ASP A 11 27.21 -9.17 -22.48
C ASP A 11 26.44 -7.92 -22.93
N GLY A 12 25.37 -8.09 -23.72
CA GLY A 12 24.57 -7.06 -24.42
C GLY A 12 24.02 -5.90 -23.58
N LEU A 13 24.91 -5.16 -22.94
CA LEU A 13 24.73 -3.98 -22.14
C LEU A 13 24.91 -2.76 -23.05
N ILE A 14 23.92 -1.88 -23.05
CA ILE A 14 23.95 -0.63 -23.80
C ILE A 14 24.07 0.56 -22.84
N ALA A 15 24.73 1.61 -23.29
CA ALA A 15 24.85 2.85 -22.54
C ALA A 15 23.47 3.52 -22.36
N LEU A 16 23.26 4.26 -21.27
CA LEU A 16 21.96 4.85 -20.93
C LEU A 16 21.38 5.76 -22.05
N GLY A 17 22.22 6.54 -22.74
CA GLY A 17 21.75 7.37 -23.86
C GLY A 17 21.30 6.55 -25.08
N VAL A 18 21.92 5.39 -25.32
CA VAL A 18 21.50 4.44 -26.37
C VAL A 18 20.20 3.75 -25.96
N ALA A 19 20.04 3.43 -24.67
CA ALA A 19 18.81 2.86 -24.13
C ALA A 19 17.63 3.84 -24.23
N ASP A 20 17.86 5.15 -24.04
CA ASP A 20 16.84 6.18 -24.24
C ASP A 20 16.36 6.25 -25.70
N ALA A 21 17.28 6.25 -26.67
CA ALA A 21 16.92 6.24 -28.08
C ALA A 21 16.13 4.97 -28.46
N LEU A 22 16.61 3.81 -28.01
CA LEU A 22 15.94 2.53 -28.22
C LEU A 22 14.53 2.50 -27.62
N TRP A 23 14.35 3.07 -26.41
CA TRP A 23 13.05 3.14 -25.76
C TRP A 23 12.05 3.98 -26.56
N VAL A 24 12.48 5.15 -27.05
CA VAL A 24 11.63 6.02 -27.88
C VAL A 24 11.23 5.31 -29.17
N ASP A 25 12.19 4.71 -29.87
CA ASP A 25 11.94 4.01 -31.13
C ASP A 25 10.97 2.84 -30.95
N LEU A 26 11.13 2.05 -29.88
CA LEU A 26 10.27 0.90 -29.63
C LEU A 26 8.87 1.27 -29.16
N THR A 27 8.66 2.46 -28.58
CA THR A 27 7.37 2.85 -27.99
C THR A 27 6.62 3.91 -28.80
N ALA A 28 7.16 4.36 -29.94
CA ALA A 28 6.61 5.43 -30.77
C ALA A 28 5.15 5.19 -31.21
N ASP A 29 4.81 3.94 -31.54
CA ASP A 29 3.47 3.56 -32.01
C ASP A 29 2.56 3.02 -30.88
N GLY A 30 3.03 3.10 -29.62
CA GLY A 30 2.30 2.60 -28.46
C GLY A 30 1.09 3.45 -28.10
N ALA A 31 0.04 2.83 -27.53
CA ALA A 31 -1.13 3.56 -27.06
C ALA A 31 -0.83 4.49 -25.86
N VAL A 32 0.18 4.15 -25.06
CA VAL A 32 0.59 4.88 -23.87
C VAL A 32 1.74 5.85 -24.22
N PRO A 33 1.61 7.16 -23.98
CA PRO A 33 2.66 8.12 -24.31
C PRO A 33 3.91 7.92 -23.45
N THR A 34 5.06 7.93 -24.11
CA THR A 34 6.39 7.84 -23.49
C THR A 34 7.19 9.11 -23.77
N THR A 35 8.33 9.27 -23.07
CA THR A 35 9.26 10.38 -23.30
C THR A 35 10.67 9.86 -23.57
N ALA A 36 11.46 10.67 -24.27
CA ALA A 36 12.91 10.59 -24.19
C ALA A 36 13.40 10.94 -22.78
N GLY A 37 14.53 10.39 -22.36
CA GLY A 37 15.12 10.64 -21.04
C GLY A 37 14.63 9.71 -19.93
N ALA A 38 13.94 8.61 -20.26
CA ALA A 38 13.54 7.58 -19.31
C ALA A 38 14.72 6.98 -18.51
N PHE A 39 15.94 7.01 -19.07
CA PHE A 39 17.16 6.54 -18.42
C PHE A 39 18.10 7.66 -17.95
N THR A 40 18.03 8.84 -18.58
CA THR A 40 18.98 9.94 -18.36
C THR A 40 18.41 11.15 -17.61
N CYS A 41 17.08 11.30 -17.56
CA CYS A 41 16.41 12.41 -16.88
C CYS A 41 15.76 11.98 -15.56
N SER A 42 15.60 12.95 -14.65
CA SER A 42 14.83 12.75 -13.43
C SER A 42 13.36 12.45 -13.78
N PRO A 43 12.69 11.50 -13.12
CA PRO A 43 13.08 10.87 -11.85
C PRO A 43 13.95 9.62 -11.94
N ALA A 44 14.39 9.18 -13.12
CA ALA A 44 15.24 7.99 -13.23
C ALA A 44 16.62 8.27 -12.63
N ARG A 45 16.83 7.84 -11.38
CA ARG A 45 18.16 7.81 -10.77
C ARG A 45 18.80 6.47 -11.11
N ALA A 46 19.24 6.28 -12.36
CA ALA A 46 20.00 5.09 -12.78
C ALA A 46 21.22 4.81 -11.87
N ARG A 47 21.70 5.82 -11.15
CA ARG A 47 22.75 5.70 -10.10
C ARG A 47 22.33 4.91 -8.85
N LEU A 48 21.06 4.53 -8.73
CA LEU A 48 20.51 3.72 -7.64
C LEU A 48 20.42 2.22 -7.96
N GLY A 49 20.99 1.77 -9.09
CA GLY A 49 21.07 0.35 -9.44
C GLY A 49 19.89 -0.18 -10.27
N TYR A 50 18.89 0.65 -10.58
CA TYR A 50 17.76 0.28 -11.44
C TYR A 50 17.07 1.49 -12.09
N VAL A 51 16.26 1.23 -13.11
CA VAL A 51 15.31 2.16 -13.78
C VAL A 51 13.96 1.46 -13.91
N LEU A 52 12.86 2.21 -13.77
CA LEU A 52 11.49 1.71 -13.98
C LEU A 52 10.99 2.08 -15.37
N LEU A 53 10.42 1.12 -16.09
CA LEU A 53 9.83 1.28 -17.42
C LEU A 53 8.48 0.56 -17.47
N GLY A 54 7.38 1.30 -17.51
CA GLY A 54 6.05 0.75 -17.28
C GLY A 54 6.00 0.00 -15.93
N GLY A 55 5.56 -1.25 -15.95
CA GLY A 55 5.57 -2.13 -14.77
C GLY A 55 6.88 -2.88 -14.52
N HIS A 56 7.93 -2.64 -15.31
CA HIS A 56 9.15 -3.45 -15.33
C HIS A 56 10.34 -2.73 -14.69
N VAL A 57 11.17 -3.49 -13.95
CA VAL A 57 12.41 -3.00 -13.32
C VAL A 57 13.59 -3.44 -14.18
N VAL A 58 14.33 -2.47 -14.71
CA VAL A 58 15.56 -2.71 -15.47
C VAL A 58 16.76 -2.42 -14.56
N ALA A 59 17.52 -3.46 -14.22
CA ALA A 59 18.73 -3.32 -13.41
C ALA A 59 19.82 -2.56 -14.18
N THR A 60 20.45 -1.58 -13.54
CA THR A 60 21.59 -0.87 -14.12
C THR A 60 22.89 -1.47 -13.62
N VAL A 61 23.79 -1.79 -14.54
CA VAL A 61 25.09 -2.39 -14.24
C VAL A 61 26.18 -1.35 -14.47
N ARG A 62 27.14 -1.27 -13.56
CA ARG A 62 28.34 -0.46 -13.75
C ARG A 62 29.39 -1.29 -14.46
N ALA A 63 29.72 -0.93 -15.70
CA ALA A 63 30.76 -1.58 -16.47
C ALA A 63 32.15 -1.27 -15.87
N GLY A 64 33.17 -2.07 -16.24
CA GLY A 64 34.55 -1.94 -15.73
C GLY A 64 35.19 -0.56 -15.93
N GLY A 65 34.69 0.26 -16.88
CA GLY A 65 35.08 1.66 -17.09
C GLY A 65 34.35 2.69 -16.22
N GLY A 66 33.54 2.26 -15.24
CA GLY A 66 32.79 3.15 -14.34
C GLY A 66 31.50 3.73 -14.93
N GLN A 67 31.21 3.48 -16.21
CA GLN A 67 30.00 3.88 -16.91
C GLN A 67 28.83 2.95 -16.58
N TRP A 68 27.64 3.53 -16.41
CA TRP A 68 26.40 2.77 -16.20
C TRP A 68 25.79 2.35 -17.54
N GLY A 69 25.32 1.11 -17.60
CA GLY A 69 24.58 0.55 -18.73
C GLY A 69 23.42 -0.34 -18.26
N VAL A 70 22.59 -0.74 -19.21
CA VAL A 70 21.44 -1.63 -18.99
C VAL A 70 21.43 -2.75 -20.02
N PRO A 71 20.92 -3.95 -19.70
CA PRO A 71 20.77 -5.01 -20.69
C PRO A 71 19.76 -4.62 -21.77
N GLU A 72 20.14 -4.66 -23.05
CA GLU A 72 19.27 -4.29 -24.16
C GLU A 72 17.99 -5.14 -24.20
N ALA A 73 18.12 -6.44 -23.90
CA ALA A 73 16.99 -7.38 -23.88
C ALA A 73 15.91 -6.96 -22.88
N GLU A 74 16.29 -6.40 -21.72
CA GLU A 74 15.35 -5.94 -20.70
C GLU A 74 14.62 -4.66 -21.14
N VAL A 75 15.30 -3.76 -21.88
CA VAL A 75 14.67 -2.57 -22.47
C VAL A 75 13.64 -2.98 -23.53
N ARG A 76 14.00 -3.91 -24.42
CA ARG A 76 13.09 -4.44 -25.44
C ARG A 76 11.88 -5.13 -24.84
N ARG A 77 12.09 -5.92 -23.79
CA ARG A 77 11.01 -6.58 -23.06
C ARG A 77 10.05 -5.57 -22.43
N ALA A 78 10.58 -4.58 -21.73
CA ALA A 78 9.76 -3.54 -21.11
C ALA A 78 8.93 -2.76 -22.14
N ALA A 79 9.52 -2.45 -23.30
CA ALA A 79 8.80 -1.77 -24.38
C ALA A 79 7.69 -2.64 -24.99
N ALA A 80 7.95 -3.94 -25.20
CA ALA A 80 6.94 -4.88 -25.67
C ALA A 80 5.78 -5.03 -24.68
N GLU A 81 6.07 -5.12 -23.38
CA GLU A 81 5.06 -5.18 -22.32
C GLU A 81 4.23 -3.88 -22.27
N LEU A 82 4.85 -2.71 -22.47
CA LEU A 82 4.13 -1.44 -22.54
C LEU A 82 3.24 -1.34 -23.78
N ASN A 83 3.73 -1.73 -24.95
CA ASN A 83 2.99 -1.65 -26.22
C ASN A 83 1.79 -2.61 -26.26
N ALA A 84 1.83 -3.71 -25.50
CA ALA A 84 0.70 -4.62 -25.37
C ALA A 84 -0.49 -4.01 -24.61
N VAL A 85 -0.31 -2.86 -23.94
CA VAL A 85 -1.37 -2.20 -23.17
C VAL A 85 -2.35 -1.49 -24.08
N GLY A 86 -3.56 -2.05 -24.19
CA GLY A 86 -4.72 -1.32 -24.70
C GLY A 86 -5.13 -0.20 -23.73
N MET A 87 -5.22 1.03 -24.22
CA MET A 87 -5.62 2.18 -23.41
C MET A 87 -6.88 2.84 -23.99
N ASP A 88 -8.00 2.71 -23.27
CA ASP A 88 -9.17 3.55 -23.50
C ASP A 88 -8.96 4.90 -22.79
N ARG A 89 -8.95 5.99 -23.57
CA ARG A 89 -8.80 7.36 -23.05
C ARG A 89 -10.01 7.85 -22.26
N GLN A 90 -11.17 7.20 -22.39
CA GLN A 90 -12.41 7.59 -21.74
C GLN A 90 -12.64 6.85 -20.40
N ASP A 91 -12.02 5.69 -20.19
CA ASP A 91 -12.04 4.98 -18.89
C ASP A 91 -11.12 5.68 -17.88
N LEU A 92 -11.61 6.82 -17.39
CA LEU A 92 -10.88 7.72 -16.52
C LEU A 92 -11.05 7.36 -15.04
N VAL A 93 -9.94 7.40 -14.31
CA VAL A 93 -9.88 7.26 -12.86
C VAL A 93 -9.36 8.56 -12.25
N ARG A 94 -10.06 9.05 -11.23
CA ARG A 94 -9.64 10.25 -10.49
C ARG A 94 -8.37 9.95 -9.71
N ILE A 95 -7.36 10.82 -9.85
CA ILE A 95 -6.07 10.71 -9.17
C ILE A 95 -5.80 11.89 -8.21
N GLY A 96 -6.68 12.89 -8.18
CA GLY A 96 -6.62 13.97 -7.19
C GLY A 96 -7.49 15.18 -7.56
N PRO A 97 -7.39 16.29 -6.84
CA PRO A 97 -6.90 16.33 -5.47
C PRO A 97 -7.88 15.57 -4.57
N PHE A 98 -7.33 14.75 -3.68
CA PHE A 98 -8.05 14.20 -2.53
C PHE A 98 -7.79 15.16 -1.37
N ARG A 99 -8.83 15.67 -0.69
CA ARG A 99 -8.62 16.56 0.47
C ARG A 99 -7.93 15.73 1.56
N GLY A 100 -6.80 16.21 2.09
CA GLY A 100 -6.14 15.56 3.24
C GLY A 100 -4.65 15.23 3.13
N ALA A 101 -3.91 15.66 2.10
CA ALA A 101 -2.47 15.43 2.05
C ALA A 101 -1.72 16.26 3.12
N GLN A 102 -1.65 15.75 4.36
CA GLN A 102 -0.68 16.23 5.33
C GLN A 102 0.73 15.98 4.79
N ARG A 103 1.59 16.96 5.07
CA ARG A 103 3.04 16.95 4.87
C ARG A 103 3.61 15.77 5.66
N GLN A 104 3.65 14.59 5.06
CA GLN A 104 4.27 13.42 5.68
C GLN A 104 5.75 13.74 5.89
N GLU A 105 6.22 13.66 7.13
CA GLU A 105 7.65 13.80 7.45
C GLU A 105 8.46 12.84 6.58
N PHE A 106 9.39 13.46 5.85
CA PHE A 106 10.22 12.87 4.82
C PHE A 106 11.19 11.87 5.42
N HIS A 107 10.94 10.58 5.20
CA HIS A 107 12.02 9.61 5.13
C HIS A 107 11.73 8.63 3.98
N GLU A 108 12.73 8.46 3.12
CA GLU A 108 12.77 7.70 1.84
C GLU A 108 12.35 8.50 0.58
N GLU A 109 13.19 9.45 0.15
CA GLU A 109 13.18 10.10 -1.18
C GLU A 109 13.32 9.11 -2.38
N THR A 110 13.35 7.80 -2.14
CA THR A 110 13.82 6.80 -3.09
C THR A 110 12.70 6.11 -3.86
N LEU A 111 11.47 6.10 -3.34
CA LEU A 111 10.34 5.39 -3.95
C LEU A 111 9.57 6.25 -4.97
N LEU A 112 9.03 5.62 -6.01
CA LEU A 112 8.25 6.23 -7.08
C LEU A 112 7.05 7.02 -6.53
N ARG A 113 6.29 6.45 -5.57
CA ARG A 113 5.14 7.09 -4.89
C ARG A 113 4.33 7.98 -5.83
N TRP A 114 3.94 7.40 -6.96
CA TRP A 114 3.68 8.17 -8.18
C TRP A 114 2.53 9.19 -7.99
N ARG A 115 1.49 8.81 -7.21
CA ARG A 115 0.35 9.69 -6.89
C ARG A 115 0.76 10.94 -6.11
N GLN A 116 1.68 10.80 -5.16
CA GLN A 116 2.19 11.91 -4.37
C GLN A 116 3.02 12.85 -5.24
N ARG A 117 3.82 12.29 -6.16
CA ARG A 117 4.61 13.07 -7.11
C ARG A 117 3.72 13.86 -8.07
N ILE A 118 2.74 13.22 -8.70
CA ILE A 118 1.78 13.91 -9.58
C ILE A 118 1.02 15.00 -8.81
N THR A 119 0.51 14.68 -7.61
CA THR A 119 -0.23 15.64 -6.78
C THR A 119 0.62 16.86 -6.45
N ARG A 120 1.88 16.66 -6.02
CA ARG A 120 2.81 17.75 -5.73
C ARG A 120 3.07 18.61 -6.98
N GLU A 121 3.38 17.97 -8.11
CA GLU A 121 3.63 18.67 -9.37
C GLU A 121 2.42 19.48 -9.85
N LEU A 122 1.20 18.98 -9.64
CA LEU A 122 -0.03 19.70 -10.01
C LEU A 122 -0.42 20.80 -9.01
N GLN A 123 -0.09 20.64 -7.72
CA GLN A 123 -0.28 21.67 -6.69
C GLN A 123 0.70 22.84 -6.87
N GLU A 124 1.97 22.56 -7.17
CA GLU A 124 3.01 23.57 -7.41
C GLU A 124 2.71 24.46 -8.62
N LEU A 125 1.91 23.97 -9.57
CA LEU A 125 1.48 24.72 -10.77
C LEU A 125 0.24 25.60 -10.56
N GLY A 126 -0.49 25.43 -9.46
CA GLY A 126 -1.72 26.19 -9.16
C GLY A 126 -1.49 27.57 -8.52
N GLY A 127 -0.23 27.98 -8.28
CA GLY A 127 0.12 29.26 -7.68
C GLY A 127 0.14 30.43 -8.68
N PRO A 128 -0.15 31.68 -8.26
CA PRO A 128 -0.21 32.86 -9.14
C PRO A 128 1.11 33.22 -9.84
N GLU A 129 2.24 32.65 -9.42
CA GLU A 129 3.55 33.30 -9.62
C GLU A 129 4.46 32.66 -10.68
N ARG A 130 3.99 31.71 -11.50
CA ARG A 130 4.89 31.01 -12.47
C ARG A 130 4.32 30.72 -13.85
N THR A 131 3.28 31.42 -14.27
CA THR A 131 2.85 31.45 -15.68
C THR A 131 3.93 31.97 -16.66
N ALA A 132 5.05 32.52 -16.16
CA ALA A 132 6.16 33.06 -16.96
C ALA A 132 7.40 32.14 -17.12
N ARG A 133 7.41 30.91 -16.58
CA ARG A 133 8.43 29.89 -16.92
C ARG A 133 7.77 28.70 -17.63
N ARG A 134 7.23 28.96 -18.82
CA ARG A 134 6.95 27.89 -19.78
C ARG A 134 8.19 27.68 -20.64
N GLU A 135 8.47 26.40 -20.88
CA GLU A 135 9.46 25.86 -21.82
C GLU A 135 10.94 25.98 -21.38
N ASP A 136 11.45 24.91 -20.76
CA ASP A 136 12.61 24.19 -21.30
C ASP A 136 12.88 22.88 -20.52
N GLY A 137 12.78 21.74 -21.22
CA GLY A 137 13.52 20.50 -20.92
C GLY A 137 13.12 19.62 -19.73
N ARG A 138 12.10 19.95 -18.92
CA ARG A 138 11.70 19.05 -17.81
C ARG A 138 10.78 17.93 -18.31
N ALA A 139 11.35 16.73 -18.50
CA ALA A 139 10.58 15.52 -18.80
C ALA A 139 9.69 15.15 -17.59
N TYR A 140 8.37 15.22 -17.74
CA TYR A 140 7.42 14.87 -16.70
C TYR A 140 7.01 13.40 -16.81
N HIS A 141 7.97 12.51 -16.57
CA HIS A 141 7.73 11.08 -16.69
C HIS A 141 7.75 10.34 -15.36
N LEU A 142 6.99 9.25 -15.30
CA LEU A 142 7.02 8.28 -14.20
C LEU A 142 7.08 6.90 -14.83
N ALA A 143 8.10 6.12 -14.49
CA ALA A 143 8.38 4.82 -15.10
C ALA A 143 8.41 4.87 -16.65
N GLY A 144 9.05 5.89 -17.24
CA GLY A 144 9.11 6.09 -18.69
C GLY A 144 7.81 6.57 -19.37
N ILE A 145 6.72 6.71 -18.62
CA ILE A 145 5.40 7.17 -19.12
C ILE A 145 5.29 8.68 -18.97
N ASP A 146 4.96 9.38 -20.06
CA ASP A 146 4.60 10.80 -20.04
C ASP A 146 3.13 10.97 -19.65
N TRP A 147 2.88 10.90 -18.34
CA TRP A 147 1.53 11.00 -17.78
C TRP A 147 0.87 12.35 -18.03
N ARG A 148 1.61 13.41 -18.38
CA ARG A 148 1.02 14.73 -18.62
C ARG A 148 0.24 14.80 -19.92
N GLN A 149 0.68 14.09 -20.96
CA GLN A 149 0.00 14.09 -22.26
C GLN A 149 -1.42 13.50 -22.22
N ILE A 150 -1.73 12.75 -21.17
CA ILE A 150 -2.99 12.00 -20.99
C ILE A 150 -3.73 12.39 -19.71
N LEU A 151 -3.28 13.46 -19.03
CA LEU A 151 -3.96 14.01 -17.88
C LEU A 151 -5.25 14.71 -18.32
N VAL A 152 -6.37 14.35 -17.68
CA VAL A 152 -7.65 15.01 -17.88
C VAL A 152 -7.98 15.84 -16.63
N GLU A 153 -8.08 17.15 -16.79
CA GLU A 153 -8.52 18.07 -15.74
C GLU A 153 -10.02 18.38 -15.93
N ARG A 154 -10.81 18.24 -14.86
CA ARG A 154 -12.23 18.58 -14.83
C ARG A 154 -12.49 19.60 -13.73
N THR A 155 -13.10 20.73 -14.08
CA THR A 155 -13.50 21.77 -13.13
C THR A 155 -15.00 21.63 -12.86
N ARG A 156 -15.40 21.53 -11.60
CA ARG A 156 -16.81 21.58 -11.19
C ARG A 156 -17.11 22.90 -10.49
N ASP A 157 -18.13 23.62 -10.95
CA ASP A 157 -18.74 24.80 -10.34
C ASP A 157 -17.74 25.79 -9.72
N GLY A 158 -16.72 26.17 -10.49
CA GLY A 158 -15.86 27.33 -10.24
C GLY A 158 -14.74 27.21 -9.18
N ALA A 159 -14.70 26.17 -8.34
CA ALA A 159 -13.75 26.14 -7.20
C ALA A 159 -12.82 24.92 -7.12
N GLN A 160 -13.19 23.75 -7.65
CA GLN A 160 -12.38 22.53 -7.46
C GLN A 160 -12.02 21.87 -8.80
N ARG A 161 -10.72 21.95 -9.12
CA ARG A 161 -10.09 21.17 -10.20
C ARG A 161 -9.95 19.73 -9.73
N THR A 162 -10.33 18.78 -10.57
CA THR A 162 -10.12 17.34 -10.35
C THR A 162 -9.26 16.78 -11.48
N TRP A 163 -8.34 15.90 -11.14
CA TRP A 163 -7.35 15.33 -12.04
C TRP A 163 -7.66 13.86 -12.24
N TRP A 164 -7.60 13.43 -13.49
CA TRP A 164 -7.97 12.09 -13.93
C TRP A 164 -6.93 11.54 -14.91
N LEU A 165 -6.69 10.24 -14.85
CA LEU A 165 -5.86 9.50 -15.81
C LEU A 165 -6.62 8.27 -16.33
N PRO A 166 -6.32 7.78 -17.54
CA PRO A 166 -6.82 6.51 -18.02
C PRO A 166 -6.49 5.36 -17.05
N ARG A 167 -7.45 4.47 -16.79
CA ARG A 167 -7.29 3.34 -15.86
C ARG A 167 -6.08 2.48 -16.19
N ALA A 168 -5.81 2.25 -17.48
CA ALA A 168 -4.66 1.48 -17.94
C ALA A 168 -3.33 2.11 -17.49
N VAL A 169 -3.20 3.43 -17.58
CA VAL A 169 -2.01 4.17 -17.14
C VAL A 169 -1.86 4.11 -15.63
N VAL A 170 -2.98 4.24 -14.91
CA VAL A 170 -2.89 4.09 -13.46
C VAL A 170 -2.45 2.69 -13.06
N ARG A 171 -2.97 1.64 -13.72
CA ARG A 171 -2.52 0.26 -13.48
C ARG A 171 -1.02 0.10 -13.73
N LEU A 172 -0.48 0.72 -14.78
CA LEU A 172 0.95 0.71 -15.06
C LEU A 172 1.77 1.40 -13.98
N LEU A 173 1.33 2.55 -13.47
CA LEU A 173 2.04 3.25 -12.41
C LEU A 173 1.94 2.51 -11.05
N ASP A 174 0.82 1.86 -10.78
CA ASP A 174 0.66 0.94 -9.64
C ASP A 174 1.60 -0.28 -9.76
N ALA A 175 1.73 -0.82 -10.98
CA ALA A 175 2.66 -1.90 -11.30
C ALA A 175 4.10 -1.49 -11.02
N ALA A 176 4.49 -0.31 -11.51
CA ALA A 176 5.82 0.25 -11.36
C ALA A 176 6.21 0.38 -9.87
N GLU A 177 5.31 0.96 -9.06
CA GLU A 177 5.52 1.14 -7.63
C GLU A 177 5.60 -0.21 -6.89
N HIS A 178 4.79 -1.19 -7.32
CA HIS A 178 4.87 -2.53 -6.77
C HIS A 178 6.19 -3.24 -7.12
N ALA A 179 6.60 -3.19 -8.39
CA ALA A 179 7.82 -3.82 -8.87
C ALA A 179 9.06 -3.21 -8.17
N GLU A 180 9.08 -1.89 -7.98
CA GLU A 180 10.10 -1.19 -7.20
C GLU A 180 10.15 -1.69 -5.76
N THR A 181 8.99 -1.83 -5.11
CA THR A 181 8.90 -2.35 -3.74
C THR A 181 9.45 -3.79 -3.63
N GLN A 182 9.10 -4.66 -4.59
CA GLN A 182 9.63 -6.03 -4.63
C GLN A 182 11.14 -6.06 -4.86
N TRP A 183 11.65 -5.22 -5.78
CA TRP A 183 13.06 -5.11 -6.08
C TRP A 183 13.88 -4.66 -4.87
N LEU A 184 13.39 -3.65 -4.15
CA LEU A 184 14.05 -3.17 -2.93
C LEU A 184 14.03 -4.22 -1.82
N HIS A 185 12.93 -4.95 -1.65
CA HIS A 185 12.85 -6.03 -0.67
C HIS A 185 13.86 -7.15 -1.00
N THR A 186 13.87 -7.64 -2.24
CA THR A 186 14.78 -8.72 -2.67
C THR A 186 16.26 -8.31 -2.59
N THR A 187 16.59 -7.07 -2.97
CA THR A 187 17.96 -6.54 -2.87
C THR A 187 18.41 -6.41 -1.41
N ARG A 188 17.54 -5.93 -0.51
CA ARG A 188 17.83 -5.87 0.94
C ARG A 188 18.03 -7.26 1.54
N THR A 189 17.19 -8.24 1.18
CA THR A 189 17.37 -9.63 1.64
C THR A 189 18.69 -10.22 1.14
N ARG A 190 19.06 -9.99 -0.12
CA ARG A 190 20.34 -10.46 -0.68
C ARG A 190 21.55 -9.86 0.05
N GLN A 191 21.51 -8.56 0.35
CA GLN A 191 22.56 -7.87 1.12
C GLN A 191 22.69 -8.42 2.55
N ALA A 192 21.56 -8.68 3.23
CA ALA A 192 21.55 -9.32 4.54
C ALA A 192 22.10 -10.76 4.50
N SER A 193 21.81 -11.53 3.44
CA SER A 193 22.35 -12.88 3.26
C SER A 193 23.85 -12.90 2.97
N THR A 194 24.39 -11.92 2.22
CA THR A 194 25.85 -11.80 2.02
C THR A 194 26.60 -11.39 3.29
N ALA A 195 25.96 -10.67 4.22
CA ALA A 195 26.56 -10.27 5.49
C ALA A 195 26.65 -11.40 6.54
N VAL A 196 26.01 -12.55 6.31
CA VAL A 196 26.02 -13.71 7.22
C VAL A 196 27.25 -14.62 7.03
N THR A 197 28.11 -14.34 6.05
CA THR A 197 29.35 -15.09 5.80
C THR A 197 30.59 -14.47 6.48
N GLY A 198 30.45 -14.09 7.76
CA GLY A 198 31.57 -13.77 8.65
C GLY A 198 31.77 -14.92 9.65
N PRO A 199 33.00 -15.35 9.96
CA PRO A 199 33.22 -16.52 10.82
C PRO A 199 32.70 -16.28 12.25
N PRO A 200 32.18 -17.31 12.93
CA PRO A 200 31.60 -17.17 14.27
C PRO A 200 32.71 -16.95 15.30
N SER A 201 32.86 -15.72 15.79
CA SER A 201 33.68 -15.43 16.95
C SER A 201 33.02 -16.04 18.20
N ARG A 202 33.72 -17.01 18.80
CA ARG A 202 33.33 -17.83 19.95
C ARG A 202 32.89 -17.02 21.18
N PRO A 203 32.02 -17.61 22.04
CA PRO A 203 31.62 -17.00 23.30
C PRO A 203 32.77 -17.05 24.31
N ARG A 204 33.19 -15.90 24.84
CA ARG A 204 34.13 -15.84 25.96
C ARG A 204 33.34 -15.77 27.26
N GLN A 205 33.34 -16.88 27.99
CA GLN A 205 32.85 -16.97 29.36
C GLN A 205 33.60 -16.04 30.31
N ALA A 206 32.87 -15.65 31.34
CA ALA A 206 33.21 -14.75 32.43
C ALA A 206 34.45 -15.14 33.24
N ARG A 207 35.12 -14.11 33.78
CA ARG A 207 35.81 -14.16 35.08
C ARG A 207 35.65 -12.80 35.77
N ASP A 208 35.17 -12.86 37.00
CA ASP A 208 34.93 -11.76 37.93
C ASP A 208 36.22 -11.04 38.36
N ALA A 209 36.10 -9.73 38.65
CA ALA A 209 36.67 -9.09 39.84
C ALA A 209 36.30 -7.59 39.93
N ASN A 210 35.48 -7.24 40.93
CA ASN A 210 35.47 -6.02 41.76
C ASN A 210 35.65 -4.60 41.16
N GLY A 211 34.66 -3.74 41.42
CA GLY A 211 34.81 -2.28 41.40
C GLY A 211 33.48 -1.49 41.39
N ARG A 212 32.95 -1.22 42.60
CA ARG A 212 31.71 -0.52 43.00
C ARG A 212 31.58 0.95 42.49
N PRO A 213 30.47 1.67 42.76
CA PRO A 213 29.15 1.69 42.10
C PRO A 213 28.83 3.05 41.42
N ALA A 214 28.14 3.06 40.28
CA ALA A 214 27.53 4.28 39.74
C ALA A 214 26.04 4.02 39.48
N THR A 215 25.22 4.46 40.45
CA THR A 215 23.80 4.83 40.31
C THR A 215 23.00 4.06 39.27
N SER A 216 22.37 2.96 39.70
CA SER A 216 21.20 2.40 39.02
C SER A 216 20.13 3.47 38.86
N PRO A 217 19.52 3.64 37.67
CA PRO A 217 18.16 4.13 37.60
C PRO A 217 17.27 2.99 38.12
N GLU A 218 16.57 3.26 39.22
CA GLU A 218 15.52 2.39 39.74
C GLU A 218 14.48 2.07 38.67
N ASP A 219 13.99 0.84 38.79
CA ASP A 219 12.78 0.28 38.22
C ASP A 219 11.66 1.27 37.86
N HIS A 220 11.40 1.36 36.56
CA HIS A 220 10.03 1.54 36.06
C HIS A 220 9.73 0.51 34.97
N THR A 221 9.88 -0.79 35.28
CA THR A 221 9.02 -1.79 34.63
C THR A 221 7.63 -1.72 35.27
N ALA A 222 6.98 -0.55 35.16
CA ALA A 222 5.57 -0.43 35.47
C ALA A 222 4.84 -1.49 34.64
N SER A 223 4.32 -2.52 35.31
CA SER A 223 3.61 -3.61 34.66
C SER A 223 2.53 -3.02 33.75
N LEU A 224 2.65 -3.23 32.44
CA LEU A 224 1.73 -2.65 31.47
C LEU A 224 0.31 -3.14 31.78
N ARG A 225 -0.63 -2.22 31.94
CA ARG A 225 -2.00 -2.56 32.29
C ARG A 225 -2.69 -3.27 31.12
N ARG A 226 -3.36 -4.39 31.37
CA ARG A 226 -4.21 -5.03 30.36
C ARG A 226 -5.46 -4.18 30.12
N TYR A 227 -5.81 -4.00 28.85
CA TYR A 227 -7.05 -3.33 28.45
C TYR A 227 -8.23 -4.29 28.55
N ASN A 228 -9.23 -3.93 29.36
CA ASN A 228 -10.41 -4.73 29.67
C ASN A 228 -11.73 -4.10 29.17
N GLY A 229 -11.66 -3.11 28.27
CA GLY A 229 -12.85 -2.47 27.69
C GLY A 229 -13.17 -1.11 28.29
N GLU A 230 -12.23 -0.46 28.96
CA GLU A 230 -12.44 0.84 29.64
C GLU A 230 -12.89 1.97 28.71
N LEU A 231 -12.73 1.82 27.39
CA LEU A 231 -13.11 2.81 26.38
C LEU A 231 -14.30 2.35 25.52
N GLU A 232 -14.96 1.25 25.89
CA GLU A 232 -16.10 0.72 25.14
C GLU A 232 -17.23 1.75 25.01
N GLY A 233 -17.80 1.86 23.80
CA GLY A 233 -18.88 2.81 23.50
C GLY A 233 -18.46 4.29 23.40
N GLN A 234 -17.20 4.63 23.69
CA GLN A 234 -16.74 6.01 23.60
C GLN A 234 -16.36 6.39 22.17
N LEU A 235 -16.73 7.60 21.74
CA LEU A 235 -16.30 8.15 20.47
C LEU A 235 -14.83 8.54 20.53
N TYR A 236 -14.09 8.17 19.49
CA TYR A 236 -12.68 8.51 19.35
C TYR A 236 -12.46 10.03 19.40
N SER A 237 -13.28 10.80 18.69
CA SER A 237 -13.19 12.27 18.62
C SER A 237 -13.30 12.97 19.98
N VAL A 238 -14.08 12.39 20.90
CA VAL A 238 -14.20 12.89 22.28
C VAL A 238 -12.97 12.55 23.10
N LEU A 239 -12.35 11.39 22.83
CA LEU A 239 -11.16 10.93 23.54
C LEU A 239 -9.88 11.59 23.04
N SER A 240 -9.73 11.80 21.73
CA SER A 240 -8.53 12.40 21.13
C SER A 240 -8.35 13.85 21.60
N ARG A 241 -9.45 14.59 21.78
CA ARG A 241 -9.45 15.98 22.28
C ARG A 241 -9.15 16.11 23.77
N LYS A 242 -9.13 15.02 24.55
CA LYS A 242 -8.82 15.08 25.98
C LYS A 242 -7.32 15.27 26.21
N PRO A 243 -6.88 16.28 26.96
CA PRO A 243 -5.47 16.44 27.30
C PRO A 243 -4.91 15.19 28.00
N GLY A 244 -3.72 14.76 27.59
CA GLY A 244 -3.03 13.62 28.20
C GLY A 244 -3.50 12.23 27.74
N THR A 245 -4.36 12.12 26.74
CA THR A 245 -4.78 10.82 26.17
C THR A 245 -3.59 9.98 25.71
N SER A 246 -2.59 10.57 25.05
CA SER A 246 -1.36 9.87 24.64
C SER A 246 -0.60 9.26 25.82
N ARG A 247 -0.44 9.99 26.92
CA ARG A 247 0.20 9.50 28.15
C ARG A 247 -0.59 8.38 28.81
N ARG A 248 -1.94 8.45 28.77
CA ARG A 248 -2.81 7.36 29.26
C ARG A 248 -2.68 6.11 28.39
N VAL A 249 -2.59 6.29 27.06
CA VAL A 249 -2.41 5.20 26.10
C VAL A 249 -1.15 4.40 26.39
N ALA A 250 -0.03 5.09 26.66
CA ALA A 250 1.26 4.46 26.94
C ALA A 250 1.27 3.54 28.18
N GLY A 251 0.30 3.67 29.09
CA GLY A 251 0.18 2.81 30.28
C GLY A 251 -0.44 1.43 30.02
N TRP A 252 -1.01 1.19 28.83
CA TRP A 252 -1.63 -0.09 28.49
C TRP A 252 -0.71 -0.98 27.64
N ALA A 253 -0.87 -2.30 27.81
CA ALA A 253 -0.40 -3.27 26.83
C ALA A 253 -1.31 -3.24 25.58
N CYS A 254 -0.73 -3.51 24.40
CA CYS A 254 -1.47 -3.59 23.15
C CYS A 254 -2.60 -4.62 23.26
N ALA A 255 -3.84 -4.20 22.95
CA ALA A 255 -5.01 -5.07 23.07
C ALA A 255 -5.05 -6.24 22.07
N VAL A 256 -4.23 -6.17 21.01
CA VAL A 256 -4.10 -7.22 19.97
C VAL A 256 -3.01 -8.21 20.37
N CYS A 257 -1.74 -7.82 20.36
CA CYS A 257 -0.63 -8.75 20.63
C CYS A 257 -0.37 -9.00 22.12
N ARG A 258 -0.84 -8.14 23.02
CA ARG A 258 -0.69 -8.21 24.48
C ARG A 258 0.74 -8.21 25.03
N THR A 259 1.74 -8.02 24.17
CA THR A 259 3.17 -8.07 24.54
C THR A 259 3.87 -6.71 24.51
N ALA A 260 3.46 -5.83 23.60
CA ALA A 260 4.07 -4.52 23.41
C ALA A 260 3.28 -3.41 24.14
N PRO A 261 3.92 -2.32 24.59
CA PRO A 261 3.21 -1.13 25.05
C PRO A 261 2.37 -0.53 23.92
N ALA A 262 1.21 0.01 24.28
CA ALA A 262 0.37 0.73 23.34
C ALA A 262 0.96 2.12 23.07
N THR A 263 0.89 2.55 21.82
CA THR A 263 1.38 3.85 21.34
C THR A 263 0.29 4.66 20.66
N ALA A 264 -0.82 4.03 20.30
CA ALA A 264 -1.96 4.65 19.65
C ALA A 264 -3.28 4.14 20.24
N LEU A 265 -4.32 4.96 20.13
CA LEU A 265 -5.70 4.56 20.37
C LEU A 265 -6.35 4.25 19.02
N ASP A 266 -6.65 2.98 18.75
CA ASP A 266 -7.33 2.58 17.52
C ASP A 266 -8.83 2.89 17.57
N HIS A 267 -9.43 3.13 16.41
CA HIS A 267 -10.85 3.40 16.28
C HIS A 267 -11.45 2.83 15.01
N CYS A 268 -12.77 2.71 14.99
CA CYS A 268 -13.51 2.27 13.81
C CYS A 268 -13.75 3.44 12.86
N HIS A 269 -13.18 3.39 11.66
CA HIS A 269 -13.34 4.46 10.67
C HIS A 269 -14.77 4.50 10.06
N GLU A 270 -15.57 3.44 10.23
CA GLU A 270 -16.98 3.45 9.80
C GLU A 270 -17.91 4.03 10.87
N HIS A 271 -17.68 3.75 12.16
CA HIS A 271 -18.63 4.12 13.22
C HIS A 271 -18.10 5.17 14.21
N GLY A 272 -16.81 5.52 14.14
CA GLY A 272 -16.17 6.53 14.99
C GLY A 272 -15.87 6.11 16.44
N TYR A 273 -16.24 4.89 16.84
CA TYR A 273 -15.97 4.39 18.19
C TYR A 273 -14.50 4.01 18.38
N ALA A 274 -13.94 4.41 19.52
CA ALA A 274 -12.65 3.88 19.97
C ALA A 274 -12.78 2.37 20.20
N ARG A 275 -11.76 1.61 19.75
CA ARG A 275 -11.72 0.17 19.95
C ARG A 275 -10.86 -0.16 21.16
N ALA A 276 -9.56 0.14 21.07
CA ALA A 276 -8.60 -0.18 22.12
C ALA A 276 -7.25 0.51 21.91
N PRO A 277 -6.43 0.61 22.97
CA PRO A 277 -5.01 0.92 22.87
C PRO A 277 -4.23 -0.17 22.11
N VAL A 278 -3.41 0.21 21.14
CA VAL A 278 -2.62 -0.70 20.30
C VAL A 278 -1.18 -0.22 20.15
N CYS A 279 -0.25 -1.14 19.92
CA CYS A 279 1.12 -0.78 19.56
C CYS A 279 1.19 -0.36 18.08
N GLN A 280 2.24 0.39 17.72
CA GLN A 280 2.43 0.89 16.37
C GLN A 280 2.44 -0.20 15.29
N SER A 281 3.03 -1.36 15.58
CA SER A 281 3.08 -2.49 14.65
C SER A 281 1.69 -3.04 14.35
N CYS A 282 0.88 -3.32 15.38
CA CYS A 282 -0.49 -3.78 15.18
C CYS A 282 -1.32 -2.70 14.49
N ASN A 283 -1.19 -1.44 14.90
CA ASN A 283 -1.91 -0.33 14.27
C ASN A 283 -1.61 -0.21 12.77
N THR A 284 -0.34 -0.39 12.38
CA THR A 284 0.07 -0.35 10.98
C THR A 284 -0.44 -1.58 10.22
N GLN A 285 -0.44 -2.75 10.87
CA GLN A 285 -0.94 -4.00 10.28
C GLN A 285 -2.44 -3.95 9.97
N GLU A 286 -3.24 -3.25 10.79
CA GLU A 286 -4.70 -3.16 10.64
C GLU A 286 -5.12 -2.36 9.41
N ARG A 287 -4.31 -1.36 9.03
CA ARG A 287 -4.67 -0.36 8.03
C ARG A 287 -4.86 -1.00 6.66
N PRO A 288 -6.03 -0.81 6.03
CA PRO A 288 -6.21 -1.22 4.65
C PRO A 288 -5.24 -0.48 3.71
N ASP A 289 -4.68 -1.22 2.76
CA ASP A 289 -3.75 -0.67 1.77
C ASP A 289 -4.56 0.01 0.65
N HIS A 290 -5.04 1.22 0.95
CA HIS A 290 -5.88 2.01 0.05
C HIS A 290 -5.09 2.48 -1.18
N LEU A 291 -5.53 2.05 -2.36
CA LEU A 291 -5.11 2.62 -3.64
C LEU A 291 -6.01 3.81 -4.02
N TYR A 292 -7.29 3.72 -3.65
CA TYR A 292 -8.29 4.78 -3.75
C TYR A 292 -9.24 4.74 -2.55
N SER A 293 -10.11 5.74 -2.45
CA SER A 293 -11.17 5.78 -1.44
C SER A 293 -12.10 4.57 -1.50
N ASN A 294 -12.23 3.93 -2.68
CA ASN A 294 -13.06 2.76 -2.91
C ASN A 294 -12.30 1.52 -3.43
N ASP A 295 -10.99 1.47 -3.25
CA ASP A 295 -10.14 0.40 -3.78
C ASP A 295 -8.98 0.13 -2.82
N ILE A 296 -8.80 -1.13 -2.48
CA ILE A 296 -7.73 -1.60 -1.62
C ILE A 296 -6.95 -2.72 -2.29
N ARG A 297 -5.66 -2.71 -2.02
CA ARG A 297 -4.77 -3.82 -2.29
C ARG A 297 -4.82 -4.83 -1.14
N VAL A 298 -4.88 -6.11 -1.47
CA VAL A 298 -4.90 -7.20 -0.49
C VAL A 298 -3.53 -7.89 -0.50
N ALA A 299 -2.64 -7.37 0.34
CA ALA A 299 -1.25 -7.84 0.48
C ALA A 299 -1.10 -8.98 1.52
N GLY A 300 0.13 -9.50 1.66
CA GLY A 300 0.42 -10.64 2.54
C GLY A 300 0.18 -10.38 4.03
N HIS A 301 0.10 -9.12 4.47
CA HIS A 301 -0.18 -8.77 5.86
C HIS A 301 -1.59 -9.22 6.32
N TYR A 302 -2.54 -9.37 5.39
CA TYR A 302 -3.88 -9.90 5.65
C TYR A 302 -3.89 -11.37 6.07
N THR A 303 -2.85 -12.16 5.75
CA THR A 303 -2.70 -13.52 6.27
C THR A 303 -2.68 -13.52 7.79
N ARG A 304 -2.01 -12.53 8.40
CA ARG A 304 -2.00 -12.42 9.86
C ARG A 304 -3.38 -12.03 10.41
N LEU A 305 -4.09 -11.15 9.71
CA LEU A 305 -5.39 -10.64 10.12
C LEU A 305 -6.53 -11.67 10.01
N PHE A 306 -6.49 -12.54 9.00
CA PHE A 306 -7.58 -13.48 8.69
C PHE A 306 -7.21 -14.96 8.84
N HIS A 307 -5.94 -15.28 9.11
CA HIS A 307 -5.50 -16.65 9.40
C HIS A 307 -4.80 -16.75 10.76
N THR A 308 -3.56 -16.27 10.87
CA THR A 308 -2.70 -16.59 12.03
C THR A 308 -3.23 -16.02 13.35
N ASP A 309 -3.68 -14.77 13.35
CA ASP A 309 -4.16 -14.07 14.55
C ASP A 309 -5.64 -13.69 14.44
N ALA A 310 -6.41 -14.41 13.61
CA ALA A 310 -7.77 -14.03 13.21
C ALA A 310 -8.68 -13.74 14.41
N ASP A 311 -8.68 -14.61 15.41
CA ASP A 311 -9.50 -14.44 16.61
C ASP A 311 -9.14 -13.16 17.42
N ASN A 312 -7.86 -12.82 17.55
CA ASN A 312 -7.43 -11.59 18.23
C ASN A 312 -7.91 -10.34 17.47
N TRP A 313 -7.84 -10.36 16.14
CA TRP A 313 -8.30 -9.28 15.29
C TRP A 313 -9.82 -9.15 15.26
N LEU A 314 -10.55 -10.25 15.21
CA LEU A 314 -12.03 -10.25 15.27
C LEU A 314 -12.51 -9.71 16.62
N ARG A 315 -11.88 -10.13 17.73
CA ARG A 315 -12.11 -9.53 19.05
C ARG A 315 -11.81 -8.04 19.06
N HIS A 316 -10.76 -7.59 18.38
CA HIS A 316 -10.41 -6.18 18.27
C HIS A 316 -11.45 -5.36 17.49
N TRP A 317 -11.79 -5.77 16.28
CA TRP A 317 -12.75 -5.08 15.43
C TRP A 317 -14.16 -5.02 16.02
N HIS A 318 -14.61 -6.10 16.68
CA HIS A 318 -15.94 -6.16 17.32
C HIS A 318 -16.02 -5.50 18.70
N ARG A 319 -14.96 -4.83 19.18
CA ARG A 319 -15.08 -3.84 20.27
C ARG A 319 -15.88 -2.60 19.84
N CYS A 320 -15.99 -2.35 18.53
CA CYS A 320 -16.87 -1.32 18.00
C CYS A 320 -18.34 -1.79 18.12
N PRO A 321 -19.21 -1.07 18.85
CA PRO A 321 -20.62 -1.44 18.99
C PRO A 321 -21.36 -1.57 17.66
N GLY A 322 -21.10 -0.69 16.70
CA GLY A 322 -21.71 -0.76 15.36
C GLY A 322 -21.34 -2.02 14.58
N CYS A 323 -20.06 -2.40 14.56
CA CYS A 323 -19.58 -3.63 13.92
C CYS A 323 -20.14 -4.87 14.63
N ARG A 324 -20.22 -4.85 15.96
CA ARG A 324 -20.80 -5.93 16.78
C ARG A 324 -22.30 -6.11 16.51
N ALA A 325 -23.08 -5.03 16.54
CA ALA A 325 -24.52 -5.08 16.30
C ALA A 325 -24.86 -5.57 14.89
N ARG A 326 -24.04 -5.20 13.90
CA ARG A 326 -24.22 -5.64 12.50
C ARG A 326 -23.58 -7.00 12.20
N THR A 327 -22.87 -7.60 13.15
CA THR A 327 -22.09 -8.83 12.97
C THR A 327 -21.22 -8.79 11.69
N THR A 328 -20.56 -7.65 11.46
CA THR A 328 -19.75 -7.40 10.25
C THR A 328 -18.53 -6.55 10.58
N LEU A 329 -17.58 -6.50 9.64
CA LEU A 329 -16.44 -5.58 9.66
C LEU A 329 -16.76 -4.27 8.93
N PRO A 330 -15.95 -3.21 9.16
CA PRO A 330 -15.97 -2.04 8.29
C PRO A 330 -15.75 -2.42 6.82
N LEU A 331 -16.35 -1.64 5.90
CA LEU A 331 -16.35 -1.99 4.47
C LEU A 331 -14.96 -2.38 3.89
N PRO A 332 -13.85 -1.64 4.14
CA PRO A 332 -12.55 -2.03 3.61
C PRO A 332 -12.05 -3.39 4.15
N HIS A 333 -12.27 -3.67 5.43
CA HIS A 333 -11.87 -4.96 6.03
C HIS A 333 -12.74 -6.11 5.52
N LEU A 334 -14.05 -5.89 5.35
CA LEU A 334 -14.94 -6.88 4.73
C LEU A 334 -14.54 -7.14 3.27
N ALA A 335 -14.19 -6.10 2.53
CA ALA A 335 -13.70 -6.20 1.16
C ALA A 335 -12.41 -7.04 1.10
N ALA A 336 -11.42 -6.72 1.95
CA ALA A 336 -10.18 -7.48 2.03
C ALA A 336 -10.41 -8.95 2.41
N TRP A 337 -11.27 -9.20 3.39
CA TRP A 337 -11.67 -10.55 3.78
C TRP A 337 -12.33 -11.30 2.61
N THR A 338 -13.22 -10.63 1.86
CA THR A 338 -13.90 -11.23 0.71
C THR A 338 -12.92 -11.69 -0.35
N ALA A 339 -11.90 -10.88 -0.67
CA ALA A 339 -10.85 -11.29 -1.59
C ALA A 339 -9.94 -12.38 -1.03
N HIS A 340 -9.49 -12.23 0.21
CA HIS A 340 -8.47 -13.10 0.80
C HIS A 340 -9.00 -14.49 1.16
N ILE A 341 -10.24 -14.55 1.68
CA ILE A 341 -10.88 -15.76 2.18
C ILE A 341 -11.95 -16.25 1.20
N ALA A 342 -13.01 -15.47 0.97
CA ALA A 342 -14.18 -15.95 0.24
C ALA A 342 -13.90 -16.24 -1.25
N CYS A 343 -12.99 -15.49 -1.86
CA CYS A 343 -12.59 -15.67 -3.27
C CYS A 343 -11.27 -16.43 -3.44
N ARG A 344 -10.74 -17.03 -2.37
CA ARG A 344 -9.42 -17.70 -2.39
C ARG A 344 -9.32 -18.77 -3.47
N THR A 345 -10.39 -19.54 -3.67
CA THR A 345 -10.46 -20.63 -4.67
C THR A 345 -10.50 -20.14 -6.11
N LEU A 346 -10.89 -18.87 -6.34
CA LEU A 346 -10.93 -18.26 -7.66
C LEU A 346 -9.57 -17.73 -8.11
N ARG A 347 -8.61 -17.61 -7.17
CA ARG A 347 -7.29 -17.04 -7.45
C ARG A 347 -6.53 -17.96 -8.40
N PRO A 348 -5.98 -17.42 -9.51
CA PRO A 348 -5.16 -18.21 -10.42
C PRO A 348 -3.94 -18.78 -9.69
N THR A 349 -3.53 -19.98 -10.09
CA THR A 349 -2.38 -20.68 -9.51
C THR A 349 -1.38 -21.04 -10.59
N HIS A 350 -0.10 -20.88 -10.31
CA HIS A 350 1.00 -21.29 -11.20
C HIS A 350 1.86 -22.37 -10.56
N ARG A 351 2.56 -23.13 -11.41
CA ARG A 351 3.49 -24.14 -10.97
C ARG A 351 4.71 -23.46 -10.34
N ALA A 352 4.94 -23.77 -9.07
CA ALA A 352 6.09 -23.39 -8.28
C ALA A 352 6.87 -24.66 -7.87
N SER A 353 8.05 -24.48 -7.27
CA SER A 353 8.92 -25.59 -6.85
C SER A 353 8.26 -26.54 -5.85
N ARG A 354 7.24 -26.08 -5.11
CA ARG A 354 6.52 -26.85 -4.09
C ARG A 354 5.06 -27.18 -4.45
N GLY A 355 4.68 -27.05 -5.72
CA GLY A 355 3.32 -27.35 -6.19
C GLY A 355 2.67 -26.18 -6.91
N ARG A 356 1.35 -26.04 -6.82
CA ARG A 356 0.63 -24.89 -7.39
C ARG A 356 0.47 -23.81 -6.33
N GLU A 357 0.98 -22.61 -6.61
CA GLU A 357 0.88 -21.47 -5.69
C GLU A 357 -0.02 -20.37 -6.28
N PRO A 358 -0.84 -19.70 -5.45
CA PRO A 358 -1.63 -18.56 -5.91
C PRO A 358 -0.75 -17.43 -6.46
N CYS A 359 -1.01 -16.99 -7.70
CA CYS A 359 -0.28 -15.90 -8.34
C CYS A 359 -0.98 -14.55 -8.20
N GLY A 360 -0.26 -13.49 -8.58
CA GLY A 360 -0.79 -12.14 -8.69
C GLY A 360 -1.12 -11.49 -7.34
N VAL A 361 -1.46 -10.21 -7.40
CA VAL A 361 -1.84 -9.37 -6.27
C VAL A 361 -3.34 -9.21 -6.30
N LEU A 362 -4.00 -9.54 -5.18
CA LEU A 362 -5.43 -9.32 -5.05
C LEU A 362 -5.74 -7.84 -4.84
N ARG A 363 -6.80 -7.37 -5.47
CA ARG A 363 -7.40 -6.05 -5.25
C ARG A 363 -8.89 -6.19 -5.06
N VAL A 364 -9.47 -5.27 -4.32
CA VAL A 364 -10.91 -5.13 -4.20
C VAL A 364 -11.28 -3.68 -4.34
N SER A 365 -12.10 -3.40 -5.35
CA SER A 365 -12.78 -2.13 -5.48
C SER A 365 -14.26 -2.28 -5.15
N TRP A 366 -14.95 -1.19 -4.84
CA TRP A 366 -16.40 -1.22 -4.66
C TRP A 366 -17.10 -0.02 -5.29
N THR A 367 -18.28 -0.26 -5.84
CA THR A 367 -19.23 0.78 -6.23
C THR A 367 -20.22 1.04 -5.10
N GLY A 368 -20.83 2.22 -5.06
CA GLY A 368 -21.69 2.65 -3.95
C GLY A 368 -20.93 3.47 -2.90
N SER A 369 -21.51 3.60 -1.71
CA SER A 369 -20.98 4.47 -0.65
C SER A 369 -20.62 3.70 0.60
N GLN A 370 -19.45 3.98 1.19
CA GLN A 370 -19.09 3.54 2.53
C GLN A 370 -20.11 3.97 3.60
N ARG A 371 -20.89 5.03 3.35
CA ARG A 371 -21.96 5.48 4.25
C ARG A 371 -23.24 4.64 4.13
N ALA A 372 -23.38 3.89 3.03
CA ALA A 372 -24.48 2.96 2.79
C ALA A 372 -23.94 1.60 2.27
N PRO A 373 -23.14 0.87 3.09
CA PRO A 373 -22.40 -0.30 2.62
C PRO A 373 -23.29 -1.38 2.00
N ARG A 374 -24.54 -1.50 2.46
CA ARG A 374 -25.52 -2.47 1.98
C ARG A 374 -25.86 -2.39 0.50
N SER A 375 -25.55 -1.26 -0.15
CA SER A 375 -25.73 -1.04 -1.58
C SER A 375 -24.47 -1.32 -2.40
N CYS A 376 -23.35 -1.61 -1.74
CA CYS A 376 -22.06 -1.78 -2.42
C CYS A 376 -21.96 -3.11 -3.14
N LEU A 377 -21.30 -3.07 -4.30
CA LEU A 377 -20.85 -4.24 -5.05
C LEU A 377 -19.33 -4.30 -4.97
N LEU A 378 -18.78 -5.36 -4.38
CA LEU A 378 -17.35 -5.60 -4.27
C LEU A 378 -16.87 -6.27 -5.56
N THR A 379 -15.93 -5.66 -6.27
CA THR A 379 -15.26 -6.25 -7.43
C THR A 379 -13.88 -6.72 -7.01
N VAL A 380 -13.71 -8.04 -6.93
CA VAL A 380 -12.43 -8.69 -6.62
C VAL A 380 -11.68 -8.94 -7.92
N SER A 381 -10.46 -8.45 -8.01
CA SER A 381 -9.58 -8.68 -9.16
C SER A 381 -8.22 -9.21 -8.72
N VAL A 382 -7.52 -9.82 -9.68
CA VAL A 382 -6.11 -10.18 -9.55
C VAL A 382 -5.33 -9.39 -10.60
N ASP A 383 -4.30 -8.68 -10.13
CA ASP A 383 -3.33 -7.98 -10.97
C ASP A 383 -1.98 -8.72 -10.95
N PHE A 384 -1.12 -8.48 -11.93
CA PHE A 384 0.27 -8.95 -11.92
C PHE A 384 0.45 -10.47 -11.82
N CYS A 385 -0.48 -11.25 -12.39
CA CYS A 385 -0.21 -12.68 -12.54
C CYS A 385 0.87 -12.88 -13.62
N PRO A 386 1.88 -13.77 -13.42
CA PRO A 386 2.94 -14.05 -14.38
C PRO A 386 2.49 -14.45 -15.80
N SER A 387 1.24 -14.89 -15.97
CA SER A 387 0.63 -15.12 -17.29
C SER A 387 0.19 -13.84 -18.02
N GLY A 388 0.34 -12.65 -17.42
CA GLY A 388 -0.17 -11.39 -17.95
C GLY A 388 -1.68 -11.20 -17.77
N GLU A 389 -2.37 -12.13 -17.11
CA GLU A 389 -3.82 -12.08 -16.91
C GLU A 389 -4.20 -11.10 -15.78
N HIS A 390 -4.74 -9.95 -16.16
CA HIS A 390 -5.60 -9.15 -15.29
C HIS A 390 -7.03 -9.61 -15.46
N ARG A 391 -7.64 -10.12 -14.40
CA ARG A 391 -9.03 -10.58 -14.46
C ARG A 391 -9.82 -10.21 -13.23
N VAL A 392 -11.10 -9.89 -13.45
CA VAL A 392 -12.10 -9.87 -12.38
C VAL A 392 -12.33 -11.32 -11.97
N LEU A 393 -12.10 -11.62 -10.71
CA LEU A 393 -12.36 -12.94 -10.12
C LEU A 393 -13.83 -13.10 -9.76
N ALA A 394 -14.42 -12.07 -9.17
CA ALA A 394 -15.80 -12.07 -8.72
C ALA A 394 -16.34 -10.66 -8.57
N GLN A 395 -17.66 -10.53 -8.71
CA GLN A 395 -18.43 -9.41 -8.22
C GLN A 395 -19.35 -9.92 -7.12
N VAL A 396 -19.18 -9.41 -5.90
CA VAL A 396 -19.86 -9.90 -4.70
C VAL A 396 -20.65 -8.76 -4.07
N PRO A 397 -21.99 -8.82 -4.04
CA PRO A 397 -22.80 -7.84 -3.32
C PRO A 397 -22.43 -7.80 -1.84
N TYR A 398 -22.46 -6.62 -1.21
CA TYR A 398 -22.12 -6.46 0.21
C TYR A 398 -22.91 -7.42 1.11
N ARG A 399 -24.20 -7.63 0.84
CA ARG A 399 -25.05 -8.51 1.64
C ARG A 399 -24.53 -9.95 1.62
N GLU A 400 -24.19 -10.45 0.43
CA GLU A 400 -23.61 -11.77 0.26
C GLU A 400 -22.25 -11.89 0.98
N ALA A 401 -21.39 -10.88 0.85
CA ALA A 401 -20.12 -10.85 1.56
C ALA A 401 -20.30 -10.85 3.08
N ALA A 402 -21.24 -10.07 3.61
CA ALA A 402 -21.57 -10.02 5.02
C ALA A 402 -22.14 -11.36 5.53
N ASP A 403 -22.99 -12.03 4.75
CA ASP A 403 -23.58 -13.32 5.13
C ASP A 403 -22.54 -14.43 5.20
N ARG A 404 -21.64 -14.48 4.21
CA ARG A 404 -20.49 -15.40 4.22
C ARG A 404 -19.55 -15.07 5.39
N PHE A 405 -19.32 -13.79 5.67
CA PHE A 405 -18.49 -13.36 6.80
C PHE A 405 -19.09 -13.81 8.13
N ARG A 406 -20.41 -13.68 8.32
CA ARG A 406 -21.10 -14.12 9.54
C ARG A 406 -20.90 -15.62 9.81
N THR A 407 -20.99 -16.43 8.76
CA THR A 407 -20.73 -17.88 8.85
C THR A 407 -19.28 -18.15 9.26
N TRP A 408 -18.34 -17.52 8.57
CA TRP A 408 -16.91 -17.65 8.87
C TRP A 408 -16.53 -17.15 10.27
N LEU A 409 -17.18 -16.07 10.75
CA LEU A 409 -16.99 -15.53 12.11
C LEU A 409 -17.44 -16.55 13.16
N ALA A 410 -18.58 -17.21 12.95
CA ALA A 410 -19.09 -18.23 13.87
C ALA A 410 -18.14 -19.43 13.99
N GLU A 411 -17.47 -19.81 12.90
CA GLU A 411 -16.48 -20.89 12.89
C GLU A 411 -15.13 -20.44 13.50
N THR A 412 -14.67 -19.25 13.15
CA THR A 412 -13.31 -18.78 13.48
C THR A 412 -13.21 -18.20 14.88
N ALA A 413 -14.25 -17.51 15.35
CA ALA A 413 -14.30 -16.89 16.66
C ALA A 413 -15.71 -17.00 17.28
N PRO A 414 -16.14 -18.21 17.71
CA PRO A 414 -17.50 -18.46 18.21
C PRO A 414 -17.93 -17.53 19.34
N ALA A 415 -16.99 -17.20 20.25
CA ALA A 415 -17.26 -16.27 21.35
C ALA A 415 -17.55 -14.84 20.87
N VAL A 416 -16.90 -14.40 19.79
CA VAL A 416 -17.15 -13.09 19.17
C VAL A 416 -18.48 -13.10 18.44
N ALA A 417 -18.76 -14.17 17.70
CA ALA A 417 -20.02 -14.36 17.01
C ALA A 417 -21.21 -14.36 17.99
N ALA A 418 -21.10 -15.06 19.12
CA ALA A 418 -22.11 -15.12 20.16
C ALA A 418 -22.34 -13.76 20.87
N ALA A 419 -21.30 -12.93 20.95
CA ALA A 419 -21.39 -11.58 21.48
C ALA A 419 -21.91 -10.56 20.45
N ALA A 420 -21.95 -10.91 19.17
CA ALA A 420 -22.44 -10.07 18.07
C ALA A 420 -23.88 -10.42 17.70
N GLY A 421 -24.66 -9.45 17.20
CA GLY A 421 -26.03 -9.70 16.75
C GLY A 421 -26.94 -8.47 16.72
N PRO A 422 -27.93 -8.44 15.82
CA PRO A 422 -28.84 -7.30 15.65
C PRO A 422 -29.78 -7.07 16.84
N ASP A 423 -30.06 -8.13 17.62
CA ASP A 423 -30.95 -8.06 18.79
C ASP A 423 -30.23 -7.57 20.06
N ARG A 424 -28.90 -7.41 20.01
CA ARG A 424 -28.12 -6.84 21.10
C ARG A 424 -27.94 -5.33 20.89
N LEU A 425 -28.91 -4.58 21.38
CA LEU A 425 -28.90 -3.11 21.39
C LEU A 425 -28.04 -2.50 22.51
N ASP A 426 -27.42 -3.33 23.36
CA ASP A 426 -26.59 -2.88 24.48
C ASP A 426 -25.42 -2.01 23.99
N GLY A 427 -25.48 -0.72 24.33
CA GLY A 427 -24.48 0.29 23.97
C GLY A 427 -24.72 1.00 22.63
N LEU A 428 -25.82 0.75 21.92
CA LEU A 428 -26.26 1.61 20.83
C LEU A 428 -26.99 2.83 21.41
N PRO A 429 -26.70 4.06 20.93
CA PRO A 429 -27.44 5.23 21.38
C PRO A 429 -28.93 5.07 21.07
N ALA A 430 -29.80 5.47 22.03
CA ALA A 430 -31.26 5.36 21.92
C ALA A 430 -31.88 6.10 20.71
N GLN A 431 -31.10 6.97 20.06
CA GLN A 431 -31.41 7.53 18.76
C GLN A 431 -30.43 6.97 17.72
N PRO A 432 -30.91 6.48 16.55
CA PRO A 432 -30.05 6.16 15.43
C PRO A 432 -29.36 7.45 14.99
N ARG A 433 -28.13 7.67 15.47
CA ARG A 433 -27.32 8.77 14.99
C ARG A 433 -26.80 8.39 13.61
N PRO A 434 -26.82 9.32 12.64
CA PRO A 434 -26.20 9.08 11.36
C PRO A 434 -24.77 8.57 11.58
N VAL A 435 -24.29 7.74 10.66
CA VAL A 435 -22.87 7.45 10.51
C VAL A 435 -22.19 8.79 10.21
N ILE A 436 -21.88 9.55 11.26
CA ILE A 436 -21.15 10.81 11.20
C ILE A 436 -19.70 10.38 11.12
N ALA A 437 -19.16 10.32 9.89
CA ALA A 437 -17.73 10.51 9.72
C ALA A 437 -17.39 11.80 10.48
N ASP A 438 -16.44 11.76 11.40
CA ASP A 438 -16.02 12.94 12.14
C ASP A 438 -15.49 13.97 11.14
N THR A 439 -16.36 14.89 10.72
CA THR A 439 -16.02 16.00 9.83
C THR A 439 -15.48 17.19 10.61
N SER A 440 -15.39 17.10 11.95
CA SER A 440 -15.21 18.26 12.84
C SER A 440 -13.90 18.27 13.62
N GLY A 441 -13.06 17.24 13.51
CA GLY A 441 -11.73 17.22 14.12
C GLY A 441 -10.65 17.69 13.15
N GLU A 442 -9.65 18.41 13.67
CA GLU A 442 -8.37 18.67 12.99
C GLU A 442 -7.62 17.38 12.59
N ASP A 443 -8.13 16.21 12.98
CA ASP A 443 -7.69 14.86 12.63
C ASP A 443 -8.30 14.30 11.32
N GLN A 444 -8.61 15.16 10.33
CA GLN A 444 -8.94 14.71 8.96
C GLN A 444 -7.76 14.04 8.22
N ALA A 445 -6.61 13.88 8.87
CA ALA A 445 -5.37 13.31 8.33
C ALA A 445 -5.37 11.77 8.15
N LEU A 446 -6.49 11.10 8.44
CA LEU A 446 -6.64 9.64 8.32
C LEU A 446 -7.76 9.21 7.35
N PHE A 447 -8.30 10.14 6.55
CA PHE A 447 -9.30 9.86 5.50
C PHE A 447 -8.73 9.96 4.09
#